data_AF-A0A535C8Z8-F1
#
_entry.id   AF-A0A535C8Z8-F1
#
_cell.length_a   1.000
_cell.length_b   1.000
_cell.length_c   1.000
_cell.angle_alpha   90.00
_cell.angle_beta   90.00
_cell.angle_gamma   90.00
#
_symmetry.space_group_name_H-M   'P 1'
#
loop_
_entity.id
_entity.type
_entity.pdbx_description
1 polymer ?
#
loop_
_entity_poly.entity_id
_entity_poly.type
_entity_poly.pdbx_seq_one_letter_code
_entity_poly.pdbx_strand_id
1 'polypeptide(L)'
;MRSSEGEHVGHIVDLLGSDEEDIFHGIVVRLGRVGHDVFIPADDVTLMTPSHIDVAYTADQIHALPEHTEERQYELGWVGFFRKHLGWKRERDR
;
A
#
# COMPACT_ATOMS: atom_id res chain seq x y z
N MET A 1 -6.11 3.73 -5.38
CA MET A 1 -5.80 2.35 -5.81
C MET A 1 -6.91 1.89 -6.74
N ARG A 2 -6.56 1.21 -7.85
CA ARG A 2 -7.52 0.68 -8.82
C ARG A 2 -7.53 -0.84 -8.86
N SER A 3 -8.70 -1.42 -9.10
CA SER A 3 -8.87 -2.85 -9.35
C SER A 3 -8.31 -3.26 -10.72
N SER A 4 -8.26 -4.56 -10.99
CA SER A 4 -7.90 -5.14 -12.29
C SER A 4 -8.84 -4.70 -13.42
N GLU A 5 -10.03 -4.20 -13.08
CA GLU A 5 -11.03 -3.68 -14.02
C GLU A 5 -10.92 -2.16 -14.21
N GLY A 6 -9.94 -1.53 -13.53
CA GLY A 6 -9.66 -0.10 -13.64
C GLY A 6 -10.51 0.79 -12.72
N GLU A 7 -11.38 0.21 -11.89
CA GLU A 7 -12.22 0.95 -10.94
C GLU A 7 -11.38 1.49 -9.77
N HIS A 8 -11.64 2.74 -9.35
CA HIS A 8 -11.01 3.28 -8.15
C HIS A 8 -11.73 2.84 -6.87
N VAL A 9 -11.14 1.90 -6.13
CA VAL A 9 -11.82 1.23 -5.00
C VAL A 9 -11.44 1.82 -3.64
N GLY A 10 -10.29 2.49 -3.53
CA GLY A 10 -9.82 3.02 -2.25
C GLY A 10 -8.55 3.85 -2.32
N HIS A 11 -8.13 4.35 -1.16
CA HIS A 11 -6.89 5.13 -1.02
C HIS A 11 -5.89 4.39 -0.13
N ILE A 12 -4.62 4.53 -0.47
CA ILE A 12 -3.51 3.92 0.28
C ILE A 12 -3.37 4.68 1.60
N VAL A 13 -3.33 3.96 2.70
CA VAL A 13 -3.14 4.53 4.05
C VAL A 13 -1.79 4.14 4.66
N ASP A 14 -1.22 3.02 4.25
CA ASP A 14 0.12 2.60 4.66
C ASP A 14 0.85 1.78 3.59
N LEU A 15 2.17 1.78 3.68
CA LEU A 15 3.07 0.98 2.86
C LEU A 15 3.90 0.07 3.79
N LEU A 16 3.64 -1.23 3.73
CA LEU A 16 4.31 -2.19 4.60
C LEU A 16 5.64 -2.61 3.97
N GLY A 17 6.71 -2.41 4.72
CA GLY A 17 8.06 -2.84 4.39
C GLY A 17 8.85 -3.21 5.64
N SER A 18 9.97 -3.88 5.45
CA SER A 18 10.95 -4.13 6.52
C SER A 18 12.20 -3.30 6.24
N ASP A 19 12.59 -2.45 7.20
CA ASP A 19 13.85 -1.70 7.13
C ASP A 19 15.08 -2.64 7.24
N GLU A 20 14.92 -3.78 7.93
CA GLU A 20 16.00 -4.75 8.12
C GLU A 20 16.30 -5.53 6.82
N GLU A 21 15.24 -5.88 6.09
CA GLU A 21 15.35 -6.68 4.87
C GLU A 21 15.40 -5.82 3.60
N ASP A 22 15.08 -4.52 3.70
CA ASP A 22 14.91 -3.59 2.57
C ASP A 22 13.90 -4.11 1.53
N ILE A 23 12.81 -4.74 2.03
CA ILE A 23 11.78 -5.40 1.22
C ILE A 23 10.41 -4.76 1.42
N PHE A 24 9.76 -4.46 0.29
CA PHE A 24 8.35 -4.10 0.22
C PHE A 24 7.46 -5.34 0.34
N HIS A 25 6.58 -5.35 1.33
CA HIS A 25 5.70 -6.47 1.65
C HIS A 25 4.28 -6.28 1.11
N GLY A 26 3.82 -5.03 1.00
CA GLY A 26 2.49 -4.74 0.47
C GLY A 26 1.96 -3.39 0.93
N ILE A 27 0.68 -3.14 0.69
CA ILE A 27 0.01 -1.88 1.04
C ILE A 27 -1.22 -2.13 1.89
N VAL A 28 -1.55 -1.14 2.72
CA VAL A 28 -2.84 -1.07 3.40
C VAL A 28 -3.70 -0.04 2.69
N VAL A 29 -4.94 -0.43 2.38
CA VAL A 29 -5.88 0.40 1.60
C VAL A 29 -7.16 0.57 2.41
N ARG A 30 -7.60 1.82 2.56
CA ARG A 30 -8.92 2.12 3.10
C ARG A 30 -9.95 2.10 1.98
N LEU A 31 -10.95 1.24 2.13
CA LEU A 31 -12.06 1.12 1.17
C LEU A 31 -13.07 2.25 1.41
N GLY A 32 -13.28 3.11 0.40
CA GLY A 32 -14.18 4.28 0.54
C GLY A 32 -13.76 5.30 1.63
N ARG A 33 -14.70 6.17 2.06
CA ARG A 33 -14.44 7.24 3.05
C ARG A 33 -14.63 6.82 4.52
N VAL A 34 -15.46 5.81 4.77
CA VAL A 34 -15.83 5.32 6.12
C VAL A 34 -15.76 3.79 6.18
N GLY A 35 -15.09 3.15 5.23
CA GLY A 35 -14.92 1.70 5.23
C GLY A 35 -13.76 1.26 6.12
N HIS A 36 -13.48 -0.04 6.05
CA HIS A 36 -12.39 -0.69 6.76
C HIS A 36 -11.11 -0.69 5.92
N ASP A 37 -10.01 -1.05 6.57
CA ASP A 37 -8.72 -1.23 5.92
C ASP A 37 -8.56 -2.66 5.46
N VAL A 38 -7.88 -2.86 4.34
CA VAL A 38 -7.51 -4.18 3.83
C VAL A 38 -6.03 -4.18 3.47
N PHE A 39 -5.39 -5.33 3.62
CA PHE A 39 -4.01 -5.54 3.21
C PHE A 39 -3.97 -6.15 1.81
N ILE A 40 -3.11 -5.60 0.95
CA ILE A 40 -2.79 -6.14 -0.37
C ILE A 40 -1.30 -6.51 -0.38
N PRO A 41 -0.94 -7.79 -0.63
CA PRO A 41 0.45 -8.20 -0.68
C PRO A 41 1.14 -7.63 -1.92
N ALA A 42 2.46 -7.43 -1.83
CA ALA A 42 3.27 -6.89 -2.92
C ALA A 42 3.14 -7.69 -4.22
N ASP A 43 3.03 -9.02 -4.13
CA ASP A 43 2.88 -9.91 -5.28
C ASP A 43 1.63 -9.63 -6.12
N ASP A 44 0.59 -9.04 -5.51
CA ASP A 44 -0.67 -8.68 -6.19
C ASP A 44 -0.72 -7.22 -6.62
N VAL A 45 0.35 -6.44 -6.38
CA VAL A 45 0.49 -5.08 -6.90
C VAL A 45 1.06 -5.15 -8.31
N THR A 46 0.23 -4.85 -9.30
CA THR A 46 0.61 -5.00 -10.72
C THR A 46 1.26 -3.77 -11.32
N LEU A 47 0.98 -2.58 -10.77
CA LEU A 47 1.56 -1.31 -11.23
C LEU A 47 1.58 -0.29 -10.09
N MET A 48 2.71 0.36 -9.89
CA MET A 48 2.82 1.53 -9.02
C MET A 48 3.26 2.75 -9.82
N THR A 49 2.46 3.81 -9.76
CA THR A 49 2.77 5.10 -10.37
C THR A 49 2.63 6.23 -9.36
N PRO A 50 3.15 7.43 -9.65
CA PRO A 50 2.94 8.60 -8.79
C PRO A 50 1.47 8.99 -8.59
N SER A 51 0.55 8.55 -9.47
CA SER A 51 -0.86 8.94 -9.43
C SER A 51 -1.79 7.85 -8.88
N HIS A 52 -1.44 6.58 -9.05
CA HIS A 52 -2.25 5.45 -8.63
C HIS A 52 -1.42 4.17 -8.55
N ILE A 53 -2.00 3.18 -7.87
CA ILE A 53 -1.54 1.79 -7.82
C ILE A 53 -2.65 0.92 -8.39
N ASP A 54 -2.30 -0.04 -9.25
CA ASP A 54 -3.20 -1.07 -9.76
C ASP A 54 -2.87 -2.41 -9.09
N VAL A 55 -3.91 -3.21 -8.85
CA VAL A 55 -3.80 -4.54 -8.21
C VAL A 55 -4.47 -5.61 -9.05
N ALA A 56 -4.07 -6.87 -8.83
CA ALA A 56 -4.57 -8.03 -9.58
C ALA A 56 -6.04 -8.40 -9.24
N TYR A 57 -6.60 -7.82 -8.18
CA TYR A 57 -7.96 -8.11 -7.71
C TYR A 57 -9.04 -7.27 -8.42
N THR A 58 -10.19 -7.89 -8.65
CA THR A 58 -11.45 -7.19 -8.99
C THR A 58 -11.97 -6.37 -7.79
N ALA A 59 -12.87 -5.42 -8.04
CA ALA A 59 -13.45 -4.61 -6.95
C ALA A 59 -14.20 -5.47 -5.93
N ASP A 60 -14.98 -6.46 -6.40
CA ASP A 60 -15.72 -7.38 -5.54
C ASP A 60 -14.80 -8.22 -4.65
N GLN A 61 -13.67 -8.70 -5.18
CA GLN A 61 -12.68 -9.43 -4.41
C GLN A 61 -12.05 -8.53 -3.33
N ILE A 62 -11.73 -7.28 -3.64
CA ILE A 62 -11.18 -6.32 -2.69
C ILE A 62 -12.16 -6.08 -1.53
N HIS A 63 -13.44 -5.91 -1.83
CA HIS A 63 -14.48 -5.72 -0.80
C HIS A 63 -14.74 -6.95 0.08
N ALA A 64 -14.34 -8.14 -0.38
CA ALA A 64 -14.43 -9.38 0.37
C ALA A 64 -13.17 -9.71 1.19
N LEU A 65 -12.10 -8.92 1.05
CA LEU A 65 -10.89 -9.11 1.85
C LEU A 65 -11.19 -8.87 3.34
N PRO A 66 -10.51 -9.61 4.24
CA PRO A 66 -10.67 -9.40 5.66
C PRO A 66 -10.19 -7.99 6.06
N GLU A 67 -10.86 -7.43 7.06
CA GLU A 67 -10.39 -6.20 7.69
C GLU A 67 -8.98 -6.42 8.24
N HIS A 68 -8.06 -5.53 7.84
CA HIS A 68 -6.73 -5.48 8.36
C HIS A 68 -6.78 -4.84 9.75
N THR A 69 -6.64 -5.67 10.77
CA THR A 69 -6.36 -5.22 12.13
C THR A 69 -4.85 -5.24 12.35
N GLU A 70 -4.28 -4.16 12.89
CA GLU A 70 -2.87 -4.07 13.30
C GLU A 70 -2.54 -5.12 14.40
N GLU A 71 -2.45 -6.40 14.04
CA GLU A 71 -1.90 -7.42 14.91
C GLU A 71 -0.37 -7.32 14.87
N ARG A 72 0.19 -6.32 15.55
CA ARG A 72 1.55 -6.19 16.15
C ARG A 72 2.77 -6.87 15.48
N GLN A 73 2.71 -7.24 14.21
CA GLN A 73 3.73 -8.04 13.56
C GLN A 73 4.24 -7.39 12.28
N TYR A 74 3.99 -6.11 12.05
CA TYR A 74 4.73 -5.32 11.07
C TYR A 74 4.80 -3.87 11.58
N GLU A 75 5.31 -3.65 12.78
CA GLU A 75 5.51 -2.28 13.30
C GLU A 75 6.63 -1.58 12.51
N LEU A 76 6.29 -1.00 11.37
CA LEU A 76 6.84 0.32 11.01
C LEU A 76 6.11 1.35 11.88
N GLY A 77 6.34 1.30 13.20
CA GLY A 77 5.63 2.17 14.14
C GLY A 77 5.79 3.64 13.75
N TRP A 78 4.72 4.31 13.29
CA TRP A 78 4.65 5.78 13.16
C TRP A 78 5.77 6.49 12.37
N VAL A 79 6.66 5.79 11.66
CA VAL A 79 7.82 6.41 10.99
C VAL A 79 7.44 6.98 9.62
N GLY A 80 6.45 6.38 8.94
CA GLY A 80 5.96 6.81 7.62
C GLY A 80 5.33 8.21 7.60
N PHE A 81 4.81 8.67 8.74
CA PHE A 81 4.24 10.02 8.87
C PHE A 81 5.26 11.11 9.25
N PHE A 82 6.41 10.75 9.87
CA PHE A 82 7.32 11.75 10.46
C PHE A 82 8.76 11.72 9.96
N ARG A 83 9.17 10.73 9.16
CA ARG A 83 10.44 10.80 8.44
C ARG A 83 10.15 10.78 6.94
N LYS A 84 10.06 11.98 6.37
CA LYS A 84 10.68 12.19 5.06
C LYS A 84 12.13 11.74 5.23
N HIS A 85 12.46 10.53 4.79
CA HIS A 85 13.82 10.10 4.50
C HIS A 85 14.53 11.24 3.76
N LEU A 86 15.40 11.95 4.47
CA LEU A 86 16.28 13.01 3.97
C LEU A 86 17.36 12.45 3.01
N GLY A 87 17.28 11.16 2.67
CA GLY A 87 18.27 10.41 1.91
C GLY A 87 17.97 10.22 0.43
N TRP A 88 16.77 10.58 -0.07
CA TRP A 88 16.51 10.60 -1.52
C TRP A 88 17.26 11.78 -2.15
N LYS A 89 18.57 11.63 -2.33
CA LYS A 89 19.31 12.45 -3.28
C LYS A 89 18.85 12.01 -4.66
N ARG A 90 18.21 12.95 -5.37
CA ARG A 90 17.97 12.87 -6.81
C ARG A 90 19.29 12.49 -7.46
N GLU A 91 19.44 11.22 -7.84
CA GLU A 91 20.56 10.82 -8.69
C GLU A 91 20.36 11.63 -9.97
N ARG A 92 21.34 12.50 -10.26
CA ARG A 92 21.36 13.20 -11.53
C ARG A 92 21.78 12.15 -12.55
N ASP A 93 20.85 11.78 -13.41
CA ASP A 93 21.18 11.11 -14.67
C ASP A 93 22.33 11.86 -15.34
N ARG A 94 23.39 11.12 -15.62
CA ARG A 94 24.60 11.60 -16.29
C ARG A 94 24.44 11.51 -17.80
#